data_AF-A0A1H3XEY2-F1
#
_entry.id   AF-A0A1H3XEY2-F1
#
_cell.length_a   1.000
_cell.length_b   1.000
_cell.length_c   1.000
_cell.angle_alpha   90.00
_cell.angle_beta   90.00
_cell.angle_gamma   90.00
#
_symmetry.space_group_name_H-M   'P 1'
#
loop_
_entity.id
_entity.type
_entity.pdbx_description
1 polymer ?
#
loop_
_entity_poly.entity_id
_entity_poly.type
_entity_poly.pdbx_seq_one_letter_code
_entity_poly.pdbx_strand_id
1 'polypeptide(L)'
;MRFARTIRFDASDDNVFERAAMSDEWAVSGAFEFSNWTEADIAGKRRQAFANGWLGLESFGRATIVAVAEATQAEIEAATLALAAHFVARYGAPALEAALPVAREEVAHMQAMCEDHELNDLLVVERRLSEAGVHEAFRSIRPGDASIDMVAKHVDGDDHGWR
;
A
#
# COMPACT_ATOMS: atom_id res chain seq x y z
N MET A 1 -18.98 -2.42 4.97
CA MET A 1 -18.16 -1.21 5.23
C MET A 1 -17.18 -1.02 4.08
N ARG A 2 -16.58 0.17 3.90
CA ARG A 2 -15.61 0.39 2.81
C ARG A 2 -14.19 0.10 3.29
N PHE A 3 -13.39 -0.52 2.43
CA PHE A 3 -11.99 -0.84 2.70
C PHE A 3 -11.17 -0.86 1.41
N ALA A 4 -9.84 -0.87 1.52
CA ALA A 4 -8.96 -0.97 0.36
C ALA A 4 -8.64 -2.42 0.02
N ARG A 5 -8.71 -2.71 -1.28
CA ARG A 5 -8.33 -4.00 -1.85
C ARG A 5 -7.29 -3.79 -2.96
N THR A 6 -6.25 -4.61 -2.98
CA THR A 6 -5.19 -4.52 -3.98
C THR A 6 -5.71 -4.77 -5.38
N ILE A 7 -5.23 -4.00 -6.35
CA ILE A 7 -5.54 -4.19 -7.77
C ILE A 7 -4.23 -4.34 -8.53
N ARG A 8 -4.16 -5.37 -9.38
CA ARG A 8 -3.06 -5.56 -10.32
C ARG A 8 -3.55 -5.39 -11.75
N PHE A 9 -3.16 -4.29 -12.40
CA PHE A 9 -3.45 -4.09 -13.81
C PHE A 9 -2.54 -4.94 -14.71
N ASP A 10 -1.30 -5.19 -14.28
CA ASP A 10 -0.31 -5.96 -15.01
C ASP A 10 0.76 -6.57 -14.06
N ALA A 11 1.89 -7.00 -14.63
CA ALA A 11 3.04 -7.55 -13.91
C ALA A 11 3.99 -6.48 -13.32
N SER A 12 3.68 -5.18 -13.45
CA SER A 12 4.59 -4.08 -13.08
C SER A 12 4.96 -4.11 -11.60
N ASP A 13 4.02 -4.47 -10.72
CA ASP A 13 4.30 -4.57 -9.27
C ASP A 13 5.40 -5.60 -8.95
N ASP A 14 5.57 -6.67 -9.74
CA ASP A 14 6.65 -7.66 -9.55
C ASP A 14 8.03 -7.07 -9.88
N ASN A 15 8.07 -6.09 -10.79
CA ASN A 15 9.28 -5.38 -11.18
C ASN A 15 9.61 -4.25 -10.19
N VAL A 16 8.60 -3.66 -9.56
CA VAL A 16 8.73 -2.50 -8.65
C VAL A 16 9.07 -2.92 -7.21
N PHE A 17 8.44 -3.97 -6.70
CA PHE A 17 8.56 -4.36 -5.30
C PHE A 17 9.42 -5.62 -5.10
N GLU A 18 9.94 -5.80 -3.88
CA GLU A 18 10.64 -7.05 -3.51
C GLU A 18 9.66 -8.22 -3.50
N ARG A 19 8.44 -7.96 -3.02
CA ARG A 19 7.31 -8.87 -3.05
C ARG A 19 6.08 -8.08 -3.44
N ALA A 20 5.49 -8.39 -4.59
CA ALA A 20 4.19 -7.87 -4.95
C ALA A 20 3.09 -8.55 -4.11
N ALA A 21 2.05 -7.80 -3.74
CA ALA A 21 0.84 -8.39 -3.19
C ALA A 21 0.09 -9.15 -4.28
N MET A 22 -0.74 -10.13 -3.91
CA MET A 22 -1.70 -10.68 -4.88
C MET A 22 -2.77 -9.64 -5.21
N SER A 23 -3.47 -9.83 -6.32
CA SER A 23 -4.69 -9.07 -6.60
C SER A 23 -5.80 -9.51 -5.67
N ASP A 24 -6.70 -8.59 -5.33
CA ASP A 24 -7.87 -8.81 -4.48
C ASP A 24 -7.60 -9.12 -3.00
N GLU A 25 -6.39 -8.88 -2.49
CA GLU A 25 -6.10 -8.96 -1.06
C GLU A 25 -6.53 -7.65 -0.36
N TRP A 26 -6.92 -7.74 0.92
CA TRP A 26 -7.15 -6.53 1.72
C TRP A 26 -5.84 -5.76 1.94
N ALA A 27 -5.90 -4.44 2.00
CA ALA A 27 -4.69 -3.62 2.12
C ALA A 27 -4.84 -2.47 3.12
N VAL A 28 -3.70 -2.07 3.69
CA VAL A 28 -3.54 -0.85 4.50
C VAL A 28 -2.41 0.00 3.94
N SER A 29 -2.25 1.23 4.44
CA SER A 29 -1.09 2.07 4.13
C SER A 29 0.23 1.31 4.40
N GLY A 30 0.39 0.75 5.61
CA GLY A 30 1.61 0.05 6.01
C GLY A 30 2.78 1.00 6.33
N ALA A 31 2.48 2.26 6.67
CA ALA A 31 3.46 3.28 7.01
C ALA A 31 4.26 2.97 8.28
N PHE A 32 3.69 2.16 9.20
CA PHE A 32 4.36 1.70 10.40
C PHE A 32 5.75 1.07 10.11
N GLU A 33 5.93 0.41 8.96
CA GLU A 33 7.19 -0.24 8.57
C GLU A 33 8.33 0.78 8.40
N PHE A 34 7.99 2.02 8.04
CA PHE A 34 8.94 3.07 7.70
C PHE A 34 9.20 4.05 8.85
N SER A 35 8.56 3.84 10.01
CA SER A 35 8.66 4.72 11.18
C SER A 35 10.09 4.95 11.68
N ASN A 36 10.98 3.97 11.50
CA ASN A 36 12.39 4.03 11.91
C ASN A 36 13.37 4.16 10.74
N TRP A 37 12.89 4.41 9.51
CA TRP A 37 13.76 4.48 8.34
C TRP A 37 14.45 5.84 8.23
N THR A 38 15.68 5.80 7.73
CA THR A 38 16.48 6.98 7.41
C THR A 38 16.69 7.08 5.90
N GLU A 39 17.29 8.17 5.41
CA GLU A 39 17.65 8.29 3.99
C GLU A 39 18.50 7.12 3.49
N ALA A 40 19.33 6.53 4.37
CA ALA A 40 20.17 5.38 4.03
C ALA A 40 19.36 4.10 3.75
N ASP A 41 18.15 3.97 4.30
CA ASP A 41 17.25 2.84 4.05
C ASP A 41 16.48 2.96 2.73
N ILE A 42 16.39 4.18 2.18
CA ILE A 42 15.58 4.52 1.01
C ILE A 42 16.41 4.32 -0.27
N ALA A 43 16.66 3.06 -0.62
CA ALA A 43 17.38 2.64 -1.82
C ALA A 43 16.66 1.53 -2.61
N GLY A 44 16.86 1.50 -3.93
CA GLY A 44 16.36 0.43 -4.80
C GLY A 44 14.86 0.14 -4.64
N LYS A 45 14.50 -1.15 -4.50
CA LYS A 45 13.10 -1.59 -4.31
C LYS A 45 12.50 -1.17 -2.97
N ARG A 46 13.32 -1.01 -1.92
CA ARG A 46 12.86 -0.48 -0.61
C ARG A 46 12.37 0.96 -0.74
N ARG A 47 13.02 1.78 -1.57
CA ARG A 47 12.52 3.12 -1.92
C ARG A 47 11.14 3.07 -2.58
N GLN A 48 10.89 2.12 -3.47
CA GLN A 48 9.60 2.01 -4.15
C GLN A 48 8.50 1.60 -3.18
N ALA A 49 8.77 0.62 -2.30
CA ALA A 49 7.85 0.22 -1.23
C ALA A 49 7.52 1.39 -0.30
N PHE A 50 8.53 2.17 0.09
CA PHE A 50 8.36 3.39 0.86
C PHE A 50 7.47 4.41 0.14
N ALA A 51 7.90 4.82 -1.06
CA ALA A 51 7.30 5.93 -1.78
C ALA A 51 5.84 5.66 -2.14
N ASN A 52 5.52 4.47 -2.67
CA ASN A 52 4.21 4.24 -3.30
C ASN A 52 3.56 2.89 -2.95
N GLY A 53 4.08 2.17 -1.95
CA GLY A 53 3.61 0.81 -1.63
C GLY A 53 2.49 0.80 -0.60
N TRP A 54 1.30 0.33 -1.00
CA TRP A 54 0.28 -0.21 -0.10
C TRP A 54 0.71 -1.59 0.41
N LEU A 55 0.31 -1.97 1.62
CA LEU A 55 0.64 -3.28 2.20
C LEU A 55 -0.58 -4.21 2.13
N GLY A 56 -0.46 -5.33 1.41
CA GLY A 56 -1.47 -6.40 1.43
C GLY A 56 -1.46 -7.16 2.75
N LEU A 57 -2.62 -7.62 3.21
CA LEU A 57 -2.80 -8.22 4.54
C LEU A 57 -2.84 -9.75 4.54
N GLU A 58 -2.75 -10.38 3.38
CA GLU A 58 -2.66 -11.83 3.25
C GLU A 58 -1.24 -12.25 2.87
N SER A 59 -0.67 -11.67 1.81
CA SER A 59 0.71 -11.94 1.41
C SER A 59 1.74 -11.10 2.15
N PHE A 60 1.37 -9.95 2.72
CA PHE A 60 2.32 -8.91 3.16
C PHE A 60 3.27 -8.46 2.06
N GLY A 61 2.81 -8.54 0.80
CA GLY A 61 3.44 -7.91 -0.35
C GLY A 61 2.97 -6.47 -0.52
N ARG A 62 3.51 -5.80 -1.54
CA ARG A 62 3.21 -4.41 -1.87
C ARG A 62 2.41 -4.29 -3.17
N ALA A 63 1.50 -3.33 -3.22
CA ALA A 63 0.76 -2.94 -4.42
C ALA A 63 0.91 -1.44 -4.67
N THR A 64 0.95 -1.02 -5.94
CA THR A 64 1.01 0.41 -6.30
C THR A 64 -0.34 1.11 -6.18
N ILE A 65 -1.43 0.36 -6.39
CA ILE A 65 -2.80 0.87 -6.44
C ILE A 65 -3.71 -0.05 -5.62
N VAL A 66 -4.68 0.54 -4.94
CA VAL A 66 -5.81 -0.17 -4.33
C VAL A 66 -7.11 0.39 -4.86
N ALA A 67 -8.18 -0.40 -4.83
CA ALA A 67 -9.55 0.06 -5.06
C ALA A 67 -10.34 0.06 -3.76
N VAL A 68 -11.27 1.00 -3.63
CA VAL A 68 -12.25 1.00 -2.55
C VAL A 68 -13.29 -0.08 -2.84
N ALA A 69 -13.43 -1.02 -1.93
CA ALA A 69 -14.35 -2.16 -2.05
C ALA A 69 -15.21 -2.30 -0.79
N GLU A 70 -16.31 -3.04 -0.92
CA GLU A 70 -17.13 -3.42 0.22
C GLU A 70 -16.52 -4.63 0.94
N ALA A 71 -16.35 -4.49 2.25
CA ALA A 71 -15.90 -5.52 3.16
C ALA A 71 -16.97 -5.81 4.21
N THR A 72 -17.08 -7.08 4.59
CA THR A 72 -17.87 -7.54 5.73
C THR A 72 -17.10 -7.36 7.03
N GLN A 73 -17.82 -7.36 8.16
CA GLN A 73 -17.19 -7.28 9.48
C GLN A 73 -16.22 -8.46 9.72
N ALA A 74 -16.61 -9.67 9.29
CA ALA A 74 -15.78 -10.87 9.46
C ALA A 74 -14.47 -10.80 8.66
N GLU A 75 -14.50 -10.25 7.44
CA GLU A 75 -13.31 -10.02 6.63
C GLU A 75 -12.35 -9.02 7.29
N ILE A 76 -12.89 -7.92 7.82
CA ILE A 76 -12.09 -6.92 8.54
C ILE A 76 -11.46 -7.51 9.82
N GLU A 77 -12.21 -8.32 10.56
CA GLU A 77 -11.69 -9.00 11.74
C GLU A 77 -10.57 -9.99 11.39
N ALA A 78 -10.73 -10.75 10.31
CA ALA A 78 -9.70 -11.67 9.81
C ALA A 78 -8.44 -10.92 9.38
N ALA A 79 -8.59 -9.82 8.63
CA ALA A 79 -7.49 -8.97 8.19
C ALA A 79 -6.75 -8.33 9.37
N THR A 80 -7.49 -7.85 10.38
CA THR A 80 -6.93 -7.32 11.63
C THR A 80 -6.12 -8.37 12.38
N LEU A 81 -6.65 -9.59 12.48
CA LEU A 81 -5.96 -10.71 13.14
C LEU A 81 -4.67 -11.09 12.40
N ALA A 82 -4.72 -11.14 11.06
CA ALA A 82 -3.55 -11.41 10.23
C ALA A 82 -2.46 -10.35 10.43
N LEU A 83 -2.83 -9.06 10.44
CA LEU A 83 -1.90 -7.97 10.68
C LEU A 83 -1.27 -8.03 12.09
N ALA A 84 -2.08 -8.31 13.11
CA ALA A 84 -1.57 -8.47 14.48
C ALA A 84 -0.58 -9.65 14.59
N ALA A 85 -0.88 -10.79 13.95
CA ALA A 85 0.03 -11.91 13.88
C ALA A 85 1.34 -11.54 13.15
N HIS A 86 1.25 -10.72 12.10
CA HIS A 86 2.42 -10.23 11.38
C HIS A 86 3.29 -9.31 12.23
N PHE A 87 2.71 -8.44 13.06
CA PHE A 87 3.47 -7.64 14.02
C PHE A 87 4.28 -8.49 14.99
N VAL A 88 3.70 -9.58 15.49
CA VAL A 88 4.44 -10.52 16.36
C VAL A 88 5.56 -11.21 15.58
N ALA A 89 5.25 -11.73 14.39
CA ALA A 89 6.20 -12.53 13.61
C ALA A 89 7.37 -11.71 13.03
N ARG A 90 7.13 -10.45 12.65
CA ARG A 90 8.09 -9.65 11.87
C ARG A 90 8.61 -8.41 12.60
N TYR A 91 7.82 -7.81 13.47
CA TYR A 91 8.12 -6.51 14.10
C TYR A 91 8.34 -6.59 15.61
N GLY A 92 8.30 -7.80 16.19
CA GLY A 92 8.70 -8.04 17.57
C GLY A 92 7.65 -7.68 18.62
N ALA A 93 6.37 -7.58 18.25
CA ALA A 93 5.31 -7.49 19.24
C ALA A 93 5.33 -8.73 20.16
N PRO A 94 5.19 -8.57 21.50
CA PRO A 94 5.46 -9.65 22.44
C PRO A 94 4.40 -10.77 22.43
N ALA A 95 3.17 -10.44 22.06
CA ALA A 95 2.05 -11.37 21.96
C ALA A 95 0.95 -10.79 21.07
N LEU A 96 0.03 -11.64 20.64
CA LEU A 96 -1.07 -11.23 19.77
C LEU A 96 -1.99 -10.20 20.46
N GLU A 97 -2.24 -10.37 21.75
CA GLU A 97 -3.07 -9.48 22.57
C GLU A 97 -2.49 -8.06 22.63
N ALA A 98 -1.16 -7.94 22.63
CA ALA A 98 -0.47 -6.65 22.61
C ALA A 98 -0.45 -6.03 21.20
N ALA A 99 -0.45 -6.85 20.14
CA ALA A 99 -0.44 -6.40 18.76
C ALA A 99 -1.82 -5.97 18.23
N LEU A 100 -2.90 -6.59 18.74
CA LEU A 100 -4.27 -6.38 18.27
C LEU A 100 -4.75 -4.92 18.33
N PRO A 101 -4.50 -4.14 19.41
CA PRO A 101 -4.88 -2.73 19.45
C PRO A 101 -4.24 -1.92 18.31
N VAL A 102 -2.94 -2.12 18.07
CA VAL A 102 -2.20 -1.43 17.00
C VAL A 102 -2.72 -1.85 15.63
N ALA A 103 -2.99 -3.14 15.41
CA ALA A 103 -3.54 -3.63 14.14
C ALA A 103 -4.93 -3.04 13.85
N ARG A 104 -5.76 -2.86 14.91
CA ARG A 104 -7.07 -2.21 14.78
C ARG A 104 -6.94 -0.74 14.42
N GLU A 105 -5.95 -0.02 14.96
CA GLU A 105 -5.70 1.38 14.59
C GLU A 105 -5.33 1.51 13.11
N GLU A 106 -4.46 0.64 12.58
CA GLU A 106 -4.11 0.63 11.16
C GLU A 106 -5.31 0.34 10.25
N VAL A 107 -6.14 -0.64 10.63
CA VAL A 107 -7.37 -0.98 9.91
C VAL A 107 -8.39 0.15 9.99
N ALA A 108 -8.60 0.74 11.17
CA ALA A 108 -9.52 1.86 11.35
C ALA A 108 -9.07 3.10 10.56
N HIS A 109 -7.76 3.37 10.52
CA HIS A 109 -7.21 4.44 9.69
C HIS A 109 -7.52 4.21 8.20
N MET A 110 -7.32 2.98 7.70
CA MET A 110 -7.64 2.65 6.31
C MET A 110 -9.15 2.72 6.02
N GLN A 111 -10.01 2.35 6.97
CA GLN A 111 -11.46 2.53 6.86
C GLN A 111 -11.83 4.01 6.75
N ALA A 112 -11.31 4.85 7.65
CA ALA A 112 -11.54 6.30 7.63
C ALA A 112 -11.10 6.93 6.30
N MET A 113 -9.94 6.52 5.75
CA MET A 113 -9.52 6.95 4.42
C MET A 113 -10.52 6.54 3.32
N CYS A 114 -11.11 5.35 3.40
CA CYS A 114 -12.06 4.87 2.40
C CYS A 114 -13.48 5.45 2.54
N GLU A 115 -13.83 6.02 3.70
CA GLU A 115 -15.18 6.54 3.96
C GLU A 115 -15.56 7.69 3.00
N ASP A 116 -14.59 8.52 2.64
CA ASP A 116 -14.75 9.68 1.75
C ASP A 116 -14.71 9.34 0.25
N HIS A 117 -14.65 8.05 -0.11
CA HIS A 117 -14.50 7.58 -1.48
C HIS A 117 -15.63 6.64 -1.93
N GLU A 118 -15.89 6.63 -3.24
CA GLU A 118 -16.90 5.76 -3.84
C GLU A 118 -16.34 4.35 -4.10
N LEU A 119 -17.22 3.35 -4.21
CA LEU A 119 -16.77 2.00 -4.58
C LEU A 119 -16.11 2.02 -5.96
N ASN A 120 -14.99 1.32 -6.09
CA ASN A 120 -14.11 1.27 -7.25
C ASN A 120 -13.28 2.54 -7.50
N ASP A 121 -13.33 3.56 -6.63
CA ASP A 121 -12.31 4.60 -6.64
C ASP A 121 -10.95 3.97 -6.41
N LEU A 122 -9.97 4.35 -7.23
CA LEU A 122 -8.59 3.89 -7.10
C LEU A 122 -7.83 4.85 -6.21
N LEU A 123 -7.03 4.33 -5.29
CA LEU A 123 -6.21 5.13 -4.39
C LEU A 123 -4.73 4.85 -4.64
N VAL A 124 -3.95 5.93 -4.67
CA VAL A 124 -2.49 5.90 -4.66
C VAL A 124 -1.97 6.60 -3.42
N VAL A 125 -0.88 6.09 -2.88
CA VAL A 125 -0.14 6.71 -1.77
C VAL A 125 1.17 7.25 -2.30
N GLU A 126 1.55 8.44 -1.84
CA GLU A 126 2.87 9.02 -2.01
C GLU A 126 3.48 9.31 -0.64
N ARG A 127 4.69 8.84 -0.40
CA ARG A 127 5.43 9.11 0.85
C ARG A 127 6.74 9.82 0.58
N ARG A 128 7.06 10.76 1.46
CA ARG A 128 8.34 11.47 1.47
C ARG A 128 8.88 11.53 2.88
N LEU A 129 10.19 11.37 3.02
CA LEU A 129 10.87 11.59 4.28
C LEU A 129 11.12 13.10 4.42
N SER A 130 10.82 13.64 5.60
CA SER A 130 11.07 15.02 5.98
C SER A 130 11.78 15.06 7.33
N GLU A 131 12.25 16.24 7.75
CA GLU A 131 12.83 16.43 9.09
C GLU A 131 11.84 16.06 10.22
N ALA A 132 10.53 16.16 9.96
CA ALA A 132 9.47 15.81 10.92
C ALA A 132 9.07 14.31 10.87
N GLY A 133 9.72 13.50 10.03
CA GLY A 133 9.38 12.10 9.81
C GLY A 133 8.73 11.84 8.45
N VAL A 134 7.97 10.75 8.36
CA VAL A 134 7.29 10.32 7.13
C VAL A 134 6.04 11.16 6.90
N HIS A 135 5.98 11.82 5.75
CA HIS A 135 4.78 12.52 5.27
C HIS A 135 4.07 11.65 4.23
N GLU A 136 2.77 11.44 4.41
CA GLU A 136 1.92 10.68 3.49
C GLU A 136 0.93 11.61 2.77
N ALA A 137 0.75 11.38 1.48
CA ALA A 137 -0.28 12.00 0.67
C ALA A 137 -1.05 10.90 -0.05
N PHE A 138 -2.38 10.98 -0.01
CA PHE A 138 -3.27 10.03 -0.67
C PHE A 138 -4.01 10.75 -1.79
N ARG A 139 -4.04 10.14 -2.98
CA ARG A 139 -4.80 10.65 -4.12
C ARG A 139 -5.79 9.60 -4.58
N SER A 140 -7.04 10.01 -4.75
CA SER A 140 -8.08 9.22 -5.40
C SER A 140 -8.10 9.50 -6.91
N ILE A 141 -8.36 8.44 -7.69
CA ILE A 141 -8.51 8.45 -9.14
C ILE A 141 -9.83 7.75 -9.44
N ARG A 142 -10.77 8.47 -10.04
CA ARG A 142 -12.02 7.86 -10.50
C ARG A 142 -11.77 7.08 -11.78
N PRO A 143 -12.34 5.89 -11.98
CA PRO A 143 -12.11 5.09 -13.19
C PRO A 143 -12.40 5.81 -14.52
N GLY A 144 -13.30 6.80 -14.53
CA GLY A 144 -13.55 7.66 -15.70
C GLY A 144 -12.39 8.62 -16.03
N ASP A 145 -11.64 9.05 -15.01
CA ASP A 145 -10.50 9.98 -15.11
C ASP A 145 -9.18 9.23 -15.42
N ALA A 146 -9.13 7.93 -15.16
CA ALA A 146 -7.96 7.07 -15.39
C ALA A 146 -7.59 6.91 -16.88
N SER A 147 -8.47 7.34 -17.80
CA SER A 147 -8.25 7.22 -19.26
C SER A 147 -7.23 8.21 -19.84
N ILE A 148 -6.81 9.25 -19.10
CA ILE A 148 -6.00 10.35 -19.66
C ILE A 148 -4.55 10.40 -19.11
N ASP A 149 -4.29 10.00 -17.86
CA ASP A 149 -2.99 10.29 -17.21
C ASP A 149 -2.02 9.09 -17.06
N MET A 150 -2.50 7.84 -17.16
CA MET A 150 -1.65 6.66 -16.89
C MET A 150 -0.80 6.19 -18.09
N VAL A 151 -1.03 6.72 -19.29
CA VAL A 151 -0.30 6.35 -20.52
C VAL A 151 0.96 7.21 -20.74
N ALA A 152 1.12 8.32 -20.03
CA ALA A 152 2.14 9.33 -20.36
C ALA A 152 3.52 9.16 -19.69
N LYS A 153 3.76 8.09 -18.92
CA LYS A 153 5.07 7.86 -18.27
C LYS A 153 5.60 6.43 -18.50
N HIS A 154 5.77 6.04 -19.76
CA HIS A 154 6.73 5.02 -20.20
C HIS A 154 7.02 5.22 -21.69
N VAL A 155 7.75 6.30 -22.02
CA VAL A 155 8.53 6.33 -23.27
C VAL A 155 9.98 6.38 -22.83
N ASP A 156 10.59 5.20 -22.76
CA ASP A 156 12.04 5.07 -22.89
C ASP A 156 12.42 5.56 -24.28
N GLY A 157 13.28 6.57 -24.31
CA GLY A 157 13.84 7.15 -25.53
C GLY A 157 15.36 7.09 -25.50
N ASP A 158 15.94 5.93 -25.19
CA ASP A 158 17.35 5.65 -25.42
C ASP A 158 17.51 5.17 -26.86
N ASP A 159 17.73 6.10 -27.80
CA ASP A 159 18.23 5.79 -29.14
C ASP A 159 19.66 6.31 -29.30
N HIS A 160 20.61 5.52 -28.80
CA HIS A 160 22.04 5.68 -29.10
C HIS A 160 22.46 4.70 -30.21
N GLY A 161 22.13 5.06 -31.45
CA GLY A 161 22.70 4.43 -32.66
C GLY A 161 24.03 5.06 -33.05
N TRP A 162 25.13 4.36 -32.76
CA TRP A 162 26.48 4.62 -33.28
C TRP A 162 26.53 4.37 -34.80
N ARG A 163 27.11 5.31 -35.55
CA ARG A 163 27.69 5.09 -36.89
C ARG A 163 29.02 5.79 -37.00
#